data_AF-A0A6B3FDH9-F1
#
_entry.id   AF-A0A6B3FDH9-F1
#
_cell.length_a   1.000
_cell.length_b   1.000
_cell.length_c   1.000
_cell.angle_alpha   90.00
_cell.angle_beta   90.00
_cell.angle_gamma   90.00
#
_symmetry.space_group_name_H-M   'P 1'
#
loop_
_entity.id
_entity.type
_entity.pdbx_description
1 polymer ?
#
loop_
_entity_poly.entity_id
_entity_poly.type
_entity_poly.pdbx_seq_one_letter_code
_entity_poly.pdbx_strand_id
1 'polypeptide(L)'
;LPLAVNWLRERAEWLSRVLDPSPEAPWLPPGTLVEAAERAWAVPETLRAWSNDINGHLLLAEKLLAGDLVEVRWYDETTEYELLAESVDAARMRRVDVSAP
;
A
#
# COMPACT_ATOMS: atom_id res chain seq x y z
N LEU A 1 5.71 5.44 -12.86
CA LEU A 1 4.77 4.40 -12.37
C LEU A 1 3.35 4.85 -12.74
N PRO A 2 2.44 3.96 -13.17
CA PRO A 2 1.04 4.30 -13.37
C PRO A 2 0.43 4.93 -12.11
N LEU A 3 -0.58 5.80 -12.27
CA LEU A 3 -1.21 6.52 -11.15
C LEU A 3 -1.65 5.59 -10.01
N ALA A 4 -2.25 4.44 -10.34
CA ALA A 4 -2.70 3.45 -9.36
C ALA A 4 -1.54 2.84 -8.54
N VAL A 5 -0.38 2.58 -9.17
CA VAL A 5 0.80 2.08 -8.45
C VAL A 5 1.38 3.17 -7.54
N ASN A 6 1.43 4.41 -8.02
CA ASN A 6 1.89 5.52 -7.19
C ASN A 6 0.96 5.74 -5.99
N TRP A 7 -0.34 5.63 -6.19
CA TRP A 7 -1.32 5.69 -5.11
C TRP A 7 -1.09 4.58 -4.09
N LEU A 8 -0.93 3.32 -4.52
CA LEU A 8 -0.64 2.21 -3.62
C LEU A 8 0.64 2.46 -2.80
N ARG A 9 1.71 2.92 -3.45
CA ARG A 9 2.98 3.27 -2.80
C ARG A 9 2.81 4.33 -1.72
N GLU A 10 2.14 5.44 -2.05
CA GLU A 10 1.87 6.53 -1.11
C GLU A 10 0.98 6.09 0.05
N ARG A 11 0.01 5.19 -0.21
CA ARG A 11 -0.86 4.64 0.84
C ARG A 11 -0.11 3.69 1.77
N ALA A 12 0.77 2.84 1.26
CA ALA A 12 1.62 2.00 2.11
C ALA A 12 2.57 2.85 2.98
N GLU A 13 3.15 3.91 2.41
CA GLU A 13 4.04 4.80 3.16
C GLU A 13 3.25 5.54 4.25
N TRP A 14 2.07 6.07 3.92
CA TRP A 14 1.17 6.69 4.88
C TRP A 14 0.77 5.72 6.00
N LEU A 15 0.36 4.50 5.66
CA LEU A 15 -0.07 3.50 6.63
C LEU A 15 1.07 3.17 7.60
N SER A 16 2.29 3.01 7.09
CA SER A 16 3.46 2.74 7.94
C SER A 16 3.71 3.84 8.99
N ARG A 17 3.49 5.11 8.64
CA ARG A 17 3.64 6.25 9.56
C ARG A 17 2.52 6.34 10.59
N VAL A 18 1.32 5.88 10.25
CA VAL A 18 0.18 5.91 11.16
C VAL A 18 0.23 4.74 12.15
N LEU A 19 0.72 3.57 11.71
CA LEU A 19 0.86 2.39 12.56
C LEU A 19 2.05 2.48 13.52
N ASP A 20 3.13 3.14 13.10
CA ASP A 20 4.35 3.32 13.89
C ASP A 20 4.81 4.78 13.86
N PRO A 21 4.02 5.69 14.45
CA PRO A 21 4.36 7.10 14.50
C PRO A 21 5.48 7.38 15.51
N SER A 22 6.29 8.41 15.22
CA SER A 22 7.19 8.97 16.22
C SER A 22 6.41 9.47 17.44
N PRO A 23 6.91 9.29 18.68
CA PRO A 23 6.32 9.92 19.86
C PRO A 23 6.19 11.44 19.76
N GLU A 24 6.98 12.08 18.88
CA GLU A 24 6.96 13.51 18.61
C GLU A 24 6.04 13.89 17.43
N ALA A 25 5.23 12.96 16.91
CA ALA A 25 4.37 13.25 15.76
C ALA A 25 3.41 14.43 16.08
N PRO A 26 3.28 15.44 15.19
CA PRO A 26 2.54 16.67 15.50
C PRO A 26 1.06 16.50 15.85
N TRP A 27 0.47 15.36 15.47
CA TRP A 27 -0.94 15.04 15.70
C TRP A 27 -1.16 14.23 16.98
N LEU A 28 -0.09 13.85 17.69
CA LEU A 28 -0.15 13.15 18.97
C LEU A 28 0.02 14.14 20.13
N PRO A 29 -0.83 14.07 21.17
CA PRO A 29 -0.58 14.78 22.42
C PRO A 29 0.74 14.31 23.05
N PRO A 30 1.51 15.20 23.71
CA PRO A 30 2.76 14.82 24.37
C PRO A 30 2.54 13.70 25.41
N GLY A 31 3.46 12.73 25.44
CA GLY A 31 3.40 11.59 26.38
C GLY A 31 2.36 10.51 26.03
N THR A 32 1.68 10.62 24.88
CA THR A 32 0.76 9.57 24.41
C THR A 32 1.49 8.28 24.05
N LEU A 33 2.68 8.41 23.47
CA LEU A 33 3.53 7.29 23.10
C LEU A 33 4.87 7.39 23.82
N VAL A 34 5.43 6.23 24.11
CA VAL A 34 6.81 6.05 24.58
C VAL A 34 7.50 5.13 23.59
N GLU A 35 8.80 5.33 23.38
CA GLU A 35 9.56 4.39 22.55
C GLU A 35 9.55 3.00 23.20
N ALA A 36 9.12 2.01 22.44
CA ALA A 36 9.20 0.63 22.88
C ALA A 36 10.65 0.14 22.82
N ALA A 37 11.10 -0.54 23.89
CA ALA A 37 12.44 -1.12 23.96
C ALA A 37 12.66 -2.25 22.93
N GLU A 38 11.58 -2.89 22.47
CA GLU A 38 11.60 -3.94 21.46
C GLU A 38 10.54 -3.63 20.39
N ARG A 39 10.95 -3.63 19.11
CA ARG A 39 10.03 -3.49 17.97
C ARG A 39 9.40 -4.85 17.67
N ALA A 40 8.27 -5.14 18.30
CA ALA A 40 7.54 -6.37 18.08
C ALA A 40 6.73 -6.40 16.75
N TRP A 41 6.46 -5.23 16.13
CA TRP A 41 5.62 -5.16 14.94
C TRP A 41 6.42 -5.07 13.64
N ALA A 42 6.43 -6.15 12.87
CA ALA A 42 7.09 -6.20 11.55
C ALA A 42 6.31 -5.42 10.47
N VAL A 43 5.00 -5.22 10.61
CA VAL A 43 4.14 -4.65 9.56
C VAL A 43 4.59 -3.26 9.11
N PRO A 44 4.83 -2.26 9.99
CA PRO A 44 5.32 -0.94 9.58
C PRO A 44 6.64 -0.98 8.82
N GLU A 45 7.56 -1.88 9.19
CA GLU A 45 8.82 -2.07 8.49
C GLU A 45 8.62 -2.68 7.10
N THR A 46 7.80 -3.74 7.00
CA THR A 46 7.48 -4.36 5.71
C THR A 46 6.74 -3.41 4.77
N LEU A 47 5.87 -2.55 5.29
CA LEU A 47 5.24 -1.48 4.52
C LEU A 47 6.27 -0.49 3.99
N ARG A 48 7.22 -0.03 4.83
CA ARG A 48 8.31 0.86 4.41
C ARG A 48 9.23 0.21 3.38
N ALA A 49 9.57 -1.06 3.56
CA ALA A 49 10.37 -1.82 2.61
C ALA A 49 9.63 -1.92 1.26
N TRP A 50 8.35 -2.29 1.29
CA TRP A 50 7.52 -2.42 0.09
C TRP A 50 7.34 -1.07 -0.63
N SER A 51 7.12 0.04 0.09
CA SER A 51 7.05 1.39 -0.50
C SER A 51 8.33 1.79 -1.26
N ASN A 52 9.45 1.11 -1.03
CA ASN A 52 10.72 1.30 -1.73
C ASN A 52 11.04 0.18 -2.74
N ASP A 53 10.20 -0.84 -2.88
CA ASP A 53 10.38 -1.95 -3.81
C ASP A 53 9.93 -1.59 -5.23
N ILE A 54 10.83 -0.95 -5.97
CA ILE A 54 10.58 -0.53 -7.36
C ILE A 54 10.24 -1.73 -8.26
N ASN A 55 10.87 -2.89 -8.04
CA ASN A 55 10.67 -4.05 -8.92
C ASN A 55 9.27 -4.66 -8.70
N GLY A 56 8.85 -4.82 -7.45
CA GLY A 56 7.49 -5.23 -7.12
C GLY A 56 6.43 -4.29 -7.72
N HIS A 57 6.66 -2.98 -7.64
CA HIS A 57 5.78 -1.97 -8.22
C HIS A 57 5.65 -2.08 -9.74
N LEU A 58 6.72 -2.43 -10.46
CA LEU A 58 6.68 -2.64 -11.92
C LEU A 58 5.83 -3.85 -12.29
N LEU A 59 5.93 -4.96 -11.55
CA LEU A 59 5.09 -6.13 -11.77
C LEU A 59 3.59 -5.82 -11.56
N LEU A 60 3.26 -5.02 -10.54
CA LEU A 60 1.88 -4.58 -10.31
C LEU A 60 1.38 -3.62 -11.40
N ALA A 61 2.28 -2.80 -11.96
CA ALA A 61 1.94 -1.92 -13.08
C ALA A 61 1.45 -2.72 -14.29
N GLU A 62 2.06 -3.86 -14.61
CA GLU A 62 1.63 -4.72 -15.72
C GLU A 62 0.21 -5.25 -15.53
N LYS A 63 -0.11 -5.73 -14.33
CA LYS A 63 -1.47 -6.19 -13.98
C LYS A 63 -2.51 -5.06 -14.09
N LEU A 64 -2.18 -3.89 -13.55
CA LEU A 64 -3.06 -2.72 -13.62
C LEU A 64 -3.25 -2.21 -15.05
N LEU A 65 -2.22 -2.28 -15.89
CA LEU A 65 -2.30 -1.93 -17.31
C LEU A 65 -3.14 -2.92 -18.11
N ALA A 66 -3.11 -4.20 -17.74
CA ALA A 66 -4.07 -5.15 -18.29
C ALA A 66 -5.51 -4.79 -17.89
N GLY A 67 -5.69 -4.16 -16.72
CA GLY A 67 -6.99 -3.86 -16.10
C GLY A 67 -7.41 -4.83 -15.00
N ASP A 68 -6.45 -5.53 -14.38
CA ASP A 68 -6.72 -6.44 -13.26
C ASP A 68 -6.82 -5.67 -11.95
N LEU A 69 -7.58 -6.23 -11.01
CA LEU A 69 -7.54 -5.83 -9.61
C LEU A 69 -6.21 -6.30 -9.00
N VAL A 70 -5.46 -5.37 -8.44
CA VAL A 70 -4.25 -5.64 -7.68
C VAL A 70 -4.56 -5.57 -6.19
N GLU A 71 -4.02 -6.54 -5.47
CA GLU A 71 -4.16 -6.70 -4.02
C GLU A 71 -2.78 -6.84 -3.38
N VAL A 72 -2.56 -6.10 -2.30
CA VAL A 72 -1.36 -6.20 -1.48
C VAL A 72 -1.79 -6.28 -0.02
N ARG A 73 -1.34 -7.32 0.69
CA ARG A 73 -1.72 -7.62 2.07
C ARG A 73 -0.51 -7.68 2.99
N TRP A 74 -0.71 -7.23 4.22
CA TRP A 74 0.19 -7.40 5.35
C TRP A 74 -0.61 -7.92 6.55
N TYR A 75 0.05 -8.64 7.44
CA TYR A 75 -0.61 -9.23 8.61
C TYR A 75 0.33 -9.17 9.82
N ASP A 76 -0.22 -8.82 10.97
CA ASP A 76 0.36 -9.06 12.29
C ASP A 76 -0.49 -10.06 13.07
N GLU A 77 -0.09 -10.45 14.27
CA GLU A 77 -0.80 -11.46 15.08
C GLU A 77 -2.29 -11.16 15.32
N THR A 78 -2.72 -9.91 15.15
CA THR A 78 -4.04 -9.41 15.53
C THR A 78 -4.84 -8.83 14.36
N THR A 79 -4.17 -8.36 13.30
CA THR A 79 -4.76 -7.47 12.30
C THR A 79 -4.21 -7.74 10.91
N GLU A 80 -5.10 -7.75 9.92
CA GLU A 80 -4.76 -7.75 8.50
C GLU A 80 -4.93 -6.34 7.92
N TYR A 81 -3.97 -5.94 7.08
CA TYR A 81 -3.97 -4.67 6.36
C TYR A 81 -3.94 -4.96 4.86
N GLU A 82 -4.85 -4.37 4.11
CA GLU A 82 -5.00 -4.62 2.69
C GLU A 82 -5.09 -3.31 1.91
N LEU A 83 -4.40 -3.28 0.77
CA LEU A 83 -4.56 -2.23 -0.25
C LEU A 83 -5.00 -2.87 -1.57
N LEU A 84 -6.12 -2.37 -2.09
CA LEU A 84 -6.70 -2.78 -3.36
C LEU A 84 -6.66 -1.62 -4.35
N ALA A 85 -6.28 -1.89 -5.60
CA ALA A 85 -6.37 -0.91 -6.68
C ALA A 85 -6.73 -1.57 -8.01
N GLU A 86 -7.54 -0.87 -8.79
CA GLU A 86 -7.87 -1.21 -10.17
C GLU A 86 -7.66 0.05 -11.03
N SER A 87 -7.15 -0.12 -12.26
CA SER A 87 -7.13 0.96 -13.24
C SER A 87 -8.49 1.05 -13.92
N VAL A 88 -9.27 2.07 -13.57
CA VAL A 88 -10.62 2.27 -14.12
C VAL A 88 -10.60 2.37 -15.66
N ASP A 89 -9.60 3.04 -16.22
CA ASP A 89 -9.48 3.20 -17.67
C ASP A 89 -9.15 1.87 -18.36
N ALA A 90 -8.19 1.11 -17.82
CA ALA A 90 -7.83 -0.20 -18.40
C ALA A 90 -8.98 -1.21 -18.24
N ALA A 91 -9.67 -1.20 -17.09
CA ALA A 91 -10.86 -2.03 -16.87
C ALA A 91 -11.99 -1.69 -17.84
N ARG A 92 -12.19 -0.41 -18.16
CA ARG A 92 -13.17 0.03 -19.16
C ARG A 92 -12.78 -0.40 -20.57
N MET A 93 -11.52 -0.20 -20.97
CA MET A 93 -11.02 -0.61 -22.29
C MET A 93 -11.18 -2.12 -22.50
N ARG A 94 -10.82 -2.93 -21.51
CA ARG A 94 -10.99 -4.38 -21.53
C ARG A 94 -12.44 -4.81 -21.77
N ARG A 95 -13.40 -4.13 -21.13
CA ARG A 95 -14.84 -4.43 -21.32
C ARG A 95 -15.32 -4.08 -22.74
N VAL A 96 -14.79 -3.02 -23.34
CA VAL A 96 -15.11 -2.64 -24.72
C VAL A 96 -14.53 -3.65 -25.71
N ASP A 97 -13.28 -4.09 -25.52
CA ASP A 97 -12.65 -5.11 -26.38
C ASP A 97 -13.40 -6.44 -26.34
N VAL A 98 -13.85 -6.89 -25.16
CA VAL A 98 -14.66 -8.11 -25.02
C VAL A 98 -16.05 -7.98 -25.64
N SER A 99 -16.55 -6.74 -25.80
CA SER A 99 -17.88 -6.47 -26.38
C SER A 99 -17.84 -6.19 -27.89
N ALA A 100 -16.67 -6.19 -28.51
CA ALA A 100 -16.53 -6.04 -29.96
C ALA A 100 -16.77 -7.42 -30.64
N PRO A 101 -17.62 -7.47 -31.69
CA PRO A 101 -18.03 -8.72 -32.36
C PRO A 101 -16.94 -9.38 -33.22
#